data_AF-A0A969L0Q2-F1
#
_entry.id   AF-A0A969L0Q2-F1
#
_cell.length_a   1.000
_cell.length_b   1.000
_cell.length_c   1.000
_cell.angle_alpha   90.00
_cell.angle_beta   90.00
_cell.angle_gamma   90.00
#
_symmetry.space_group_name_H-M   'P 1'
#
loop_
_entity.id
_entity.type
_entity.pdbx_description
1 polymer ?
#
loop_
_entity_poly.entity_id
_entity_poly.type
_entity_poly.pdbx_seq_one_letter_code
_entity_poly.pdbx_strand_id
1 'polypeptide(L)'
;MSNLGPNQKTILARSSDLITQTSFQNLQSYFSSSEWLDINNRYRVDTVKNLEDDIANGTINCSDLVEYIAASAPLHCSDGWSFLGRALESHARGDRDCSRHFAYYAELRAAMSLLATNGIGIFDKRHIVVDSLSQCPHINGSTHSMAWDCLEEWADLNLSSSNFLVAELIQVNGKTLNDWLSAFSPVSTPQLSNLITKKWLETWGLDLRRLGKDRDFRNESSYRPNRLNRVPKINILTASDFVCEFWKLYEPSGQALFDSLDKHILRLSLEMWYESASGQKVTDDLTDFESKIFSMLKNLGISGPLEKAFRDFLMRRNEPSDPSIIDQARQTATATDPMHHLQVISRAALLLRIATAACSYLIKSSNLNPYDLQFWYDELGEERGIWESGKAPDDLIDLWEDISDSIKEIEDWKNSTSSASVSCAKWRRECAFPISVLGGCELIAMWGFGV
;
A
#
# COMPACT_ATOMS: atom_id res chain seq x y z
N MET A 1 -11.81 2.36 -17.52
CA MET A 1 -12.17 3.72 -17.91
C MET A 1 -13.06 4.17 -16.79
N SER A 2 -12.59 5.12 -16.01
CA SER A 2 -13.29 5.65 -14.85
C SER A 2 -14.72 6.06 -15.23
N ASN A 3 -15.70 5.77 -14.37
CA ASN A 3 -17.10 6.14 -14.60
C ASN A 3 -17.39 7.63 -14.33
N LEU A 4 -16.35 8.43 -14.04
CA LEU A 4 -16.48 9.87 -13.85
C LEU A 4 -16.96 10.56 -15.13
N GLY A 5 -17.97 11.41 -14.98
CA GLY A 5 -18.41 12.31 -16.05
C GLY A 5 -17.35 13.38 -16.37
N PRO A 6 -17.41 14.02 -17.56
CA PRO A 6 -16.41 15.01 -17.98
C PRO A 6 -16.18 16.14 -16.97
N ASN A 7 -17.24 16.62 -16.32
CA ASN A 7 -17.14 17.66 -15.28
C ASN A 7 -16.41 17.17 -14.03
N GLN A 8 -16.66 15.92 -13.60
CA GLN A 8 -15.98 15.35 -12.43
C GLN A 8 -14.49 15.17 -12.70
N LYS A 9 -14.12 14.68 -13.89
CA LYS A 9 -12.71 14.60 -14.32
C LYS A 9 -12.04 15.98 -14.33
N THR A 10 -12.75 16.99 -14.83
CA THR A 10 -12.26 18.38 -14.84
C THR A 10 -12.03 18.93 -13.43
N ILE A 11 -12.91 18.59 -12.48
CA ILE A 11 -12.73 18.98 -11.07
C ILE A 11 -11.54 18.23 -10.46
N LEU A 12 -11.46 16.92 -10.67
CA LEU A 12 -10.39 16.08 -10.13
C LEU A 12 -9.01 16.52 -10.62
N ALA A 13 -8.89 16.90 -11.90
CA ALA A 13 -7.63 17.39 -12.48
C ALA A 13 -7.10 18.69 -11.85
N ARG A 14 -7.88 19.36 -10.98
CA ARG A 14 -7.45 20.55 -10.24
C ARG A 14 -6.86 20.23 -8.87
N SER A 15 -6.90 18.97 -8.44
CA SER A 15 -6.42 18.54 -7.13
C SER A 15 -4.99 19.01 -6.86
N SER A 16 -4.73 19.51 -5.66
CA SER A 16 -3.41 20.03 -5.28
C SER A 16 -2.83 19.31 -4.06
N ASP A 17 -1.75 18.58 -4.31
CA ASP A 17 -0.86 18.01 -3.29
C ASP A 17 -0.16 19.12 -2.49
N LEU A 18 0.29 20.20 -3.13
CA LEU A 18 0.98 21.31 -2.47
C LEU A 18 0.13 21.99 -1.37
N ILE A 19 -1.17 22.21 -1.62
CA ILE A 19 -2.08 22.75 -0.61
C ILE A 19 -2.26 21.75 0.54
N THR A 20 -2.33 20.46 0.23
CA THR A 20 -2.42 19.40 1.24
C THR A 20 -1.15 19.35 2.11
N GLN A 21 0.04 19.45 1.51
CA GLN A 21 1.33 19.52 2.22
C GLN A 21 1.40 20.73 3.14
N THR A 22 1.04 21.90 2.61
CA THR A 22 1.02 23.15 3.41
C THR A 22 0.05 23.03 4.58
N SER A 23 -1.13 22.44 4.36
CA SER A 23 -2.11 22.23 5.42
C SER A 23 -1.64 21.20 6.44
N PHE A 24 -0.97 20.13 6.02
CA PHE A 24 -0.41 19.12 6.91
C PHE A 24 0.68 19.71 7.81
N GLN A 25 1.53 20.58 7.26
CA GLN A 25 2.53 21.33 8.04
C GLN A 25 1.87 22.17 9.14
N ASN A 26 0.72 22.81 8.87
CA ASN A 26 0.03 23.63 9.87
C ASN A 26 -0.50 22.81 11.05
N LEU A 27 -0.76 21.51 10.85
CA LEU A 27 -1.21 20.61 11.91
C LEU A 27 -0.18 20.42 13.03
N GLN A 28 1.11 20.71 12.76
CA GLN A 28 2.18 20.61 13.76
C GLN A 28 1.84 21.34 15.07
N SER A 29 1.14 22.46 14.95
CA SER A 29 0.73 23.27 16.10
C SER A 29 -0.16 22.50 17.08
N TYR A 30 -0.94 21.53 16.59
CA TYR A 30 -1.89 20.73 17.38
C TYR A 30 -1.24 19.47 17.98
N PHE A 31 -0.17 18.94 17.38
CA PHE A 31 0.50 17.72 17.84
C PHE A 31 1.10 17.86 19.25
N SER A 32 1.54 19.07 19.61
CA SER A 32 2.02 19.39 20.97
C SER A 32 0.95 19.19 22.06
N SER A 33 -0.33 19.20 21.68
CA SER A 33 -1.47 18.92 22.54
C SER A 33 -2.02 17.50 22.34
N SER A 34 -1.25 16.63 21.67
CA SER A 34 -1.63 15.26 21.32
C SER A 34 -2.90 15.16 20.47
N GLU A 35 -3.11 16.12 19.55
CA GLU A 35 -4.31 16.21 18.73
C GLU A 35 -3.96 16.36 17.25
N TRP A 36 -4.72 15.71 16.37
CA TRP A 36 -4.52 15.80 14.91
C TRP A 36 -5.08 17.10 14.29
N LEU A 37 -6.08 17.71 14.93
CA LEU A 37 -6.82 18.86 14.43
C LEU A 37 -7.13 19.83 15.57
N ASP A 38 -7.37 21.11 15.25
CA ASP A 38 -7.89 22.07 16.22
C ASP A 38 -9.19 21.55 16.85
N ILE A 39 -9.37 21.79 18.15
CA ILE A 39 -10.55 21.36 18.90
C ILE A 39 -11.85 21.97 18.35
N ASN A 40 -11.77 23.11 17.68
CA ASN A 40 -12.87 23.83 17.04
C ASN A 40 -12.94 23.58 15.53
N ASN A 41 -12.08 22.74 14.95
CA ASN A 41 -12.15 22.40 13.54
C ASN A 41 -13.54 21.81 13.24
N ARG A 42 -14.25 22.46 12.30
CA ARG A 42 -15.64 22.16 11.95
C ARG A 42 -15.86 20.69 11.57
N TYR A 43 -14.85 20.01 11.04
CA TYR A 43 -14.97 18.65 10.53
C TYR A 43 -14.35 17.61 11.46
N ARG A 44 -13.84 18.00 12.63
CA ARG A 44 -13.27 17.06 13.63
C ARG A 44 -14.30 16.04 14.12
N VAL A 45 -15.57 16.43 14.23
CA VAL A 45 -16.68 15.58 14.69
C VAL A 45 -17.79 15.60 13.65
N ASP A 46 -18.42 14.45 13.39
CA ASP A 46 -19.54 14.30 12.45
C ASP A 46 -19.29 14.90 11.06
N THR A 47 -18.07 14.73 10.53
CA THR A 47 -17.58 15.30 9.26
C THR A 47 -18.58 15.21 8.12
N VAL A 48 -19.20 14.04 7.93
CA VAL A 48 -20.18 13.79 6.86
C VAL A 48 -21.38 14.71 6.98
N LYS A 49 -21.95 14.82 8.18
CA LYS A 49 -23.12 15.67 8.43
C LYS A 49 -22.79 17.15 8.25
N ASN A 50 -21.66 17.60 8.81
CA ASN A 50 -21.25 19.00 8.70
C ASN A 50 -20.97 19.38 7.24
N LEU A 51 -20.40 18.46 6.46
CA LEU A 51 -20.19 18.66 5.02
C LEU A 51 -21.52 18.70 4.24
N GLU A 52 -22.48 17.83 4.57
CA GLU A 52 -23.82 17.87 3.98
C GLU A 52 -24.52 19.22 4.25
N ASP A 53 -24.46 19.70 5.49
CA ASP A 53 -25.04 20.99 5.91
C ASP A 53 -24.36 22.16 5.18
N ASP A 54 -23.03 22.16 5.07
CA ASP A 54 -22.26 23.21 4.39
C ASP A 54 -22.55 23.30 2.90
N ILE A 55 -22.62 22.15 2.23
CA ILE A 55 -22.99 22.07 0.81
C ILE A 55 -24.43 22.56 0.61
N ALA A 56 -25.36 22.19 1.49
CA ALA A 56 -26.75 22.63 1.41
C ALA A 56 -26.89 24.15 1.62
N ASN A 57 -26.07 24.74 2.49
CA ASN A 57 -26.01 26.18 2.75
C ASN A 57 -25.16 26.96 1.73
N GLY A 58 -24.50 26.26 0.81
CA GLY A 58 -23.66 26.86 -0.23
C GLY A 58 -22.35 27.47 0.26
N THR A 59 -21.92 27.17 1.49
CA THR A 59 -20.68 27.68 2.09
C THR A 59 -19.96 26.54 2.81
N ILE A 60 -18.80 26.14 2.28
CA ILE A 60 -17.90 25.13 2.88
C ILE A 60 -16.79 25.88 3.61
N ASN A 61 -16.50 25.52 4.86
CA ASN A 61 -15.27 25.97 5.49
C ASN A 61 -14.08 25.22 4.88
N CYS A 62 -13.49 25.74 3.79
CA CYS A 62 -12.39 25.07 3.10
C CYS A 62 -11.15 24.90 3.99
N SER A 63 -10.85 25.85 4.88
CA SER A 63 -9.64 25.80 5.72
C SER A 63 -9.66 24.56 6.61
N ASP A 64 -10.70 24.41 7.43
CA ASP A 64 -10.86 23.28 8.34
C ASP A 64 -10.95 21.94 7.58
N LEU A 65 -11.56 21.95 6.38
CA LEU A 65 -11.76 20.75 5.60
C LEU A 65 -10.45 20.23 4.98
N VAL A 66 -9.60 21.14 4.52
CA VAL A 66 -8.29 20.79 3.97
C VAL A 66 -7.41 20.22 5.09
N GLU A 67 -7.43 20.81 6.29
CA GLU A 67 -6.75 20.26 7.46
C GLU A 67 -7.23 18.85 7.78
N TYR A 68 -8.56 18.63 7.79
CA TYR A 68 -9.13 17.30 7.99
C TYR A 68 -8.64 16.31 6.93
N ILE A 69 -8.68 16.68 5.65
CA ILE A 69 -8.24 15.79 4.54
C ILE A 69 -6.75 15.46 4.70
N ALA A 70 -5.91 16.46 4.99
CA ALA A 70 -4.50 16.27 5.23
C ALA A 70 -4.22 15.32 6.41
N ALA A 71 -4.87 15.54 7.56
CA ALA A 71 -4.76 14.67 8.74
C ALA A 71 -5.25 13.24 8.47
N SER A 72 -6.30 13.09 7.65
CA SER A 72 -6.89 11.79 7.33
C SER A 72 -5.97 10.90 6.48
N ALA A 73 -4.98 11.45 5.79
CA ALA A 73 -4.12 10.69 4.90
C ALA A 73 -3.28 9.62 5.63
N PRO A 74 -2.42 9.96 6.62
CA PRO A 74 -1.68 8.94 7.38
C PRO A 74 -2.60 8.05 8.21
N LEU A 75 -3.70 8.59 8.74
CA LEU A 75 -4.67 7.83 9.53
C LEU A 75 -5.38 6.75 8.71
N HIS A 76 -5.83 7.07 7.49
CA HIS A 76 -6.39 6.07 6.58
C HIS A 76 -5.35 5.02 6.18
N CYS A 77 -4.09 5.38 6.01
CA CYS A 77 -3.04 4.40 5.71
C CYS A 77 -2.83 3.42 6.88
N SER A 78 -2.72 3.93 8.11
CA SER A 78 -2.59 3.11 9.31
C SER A 78 -3.81 2.21 9.57
N ASP A 79 -5.02 2.76 9.42
CA ASP A 79 -6.26 1.98 9.44
C ASP A 79 -6.24 0.84 8.43
N GLY A 80 -5.73 1.12 7.22
CA GLY A 80 -5.63 0.15 6.15
C GLY A 80 -4.70 -1.02 6.52
N TRP A 81 -3.56 -0.73 7.12
CA TRP A 81 -2.66 -1.76 7.67
C TRP A 81 -3.31 -2.54 8.82
N SER A 82 -4.04 -1.87 9.72
CA SER A 82 -4.80 -2.53 10.78
C SER A 82 -5.82 -3.53 10.20
N PHE A 83 -6.54 -3.15 9.14
CA PHE A 83 -7.45 -4.07 8.44
C PHE A 83 -6.71 -5.22 7.77
N LEU A 84 -5.55 -4.97 7.17
CA LEU A 84 -4.75 -6.02 6.55
C LEU A 84 -4.24 -7.05 7.58
N GLY A 85 -3.82 -6.57 8.75
CA GLY A 85 -3.45 -7.42 9.89
C GLY A 85 -4.57 -8.37 10.29
N ARG A 86 -5.78 -7.84 10.45
CA ARG A 86 -6.99 -8.66 10.72
C ARG A 86 -7.31 -9.62 9.58
N ALA A 87 -6.98 -9.27 8.33
CA ALA A 87 -7.14 -10.15 7.18
C ALA A 87 -6.17 -11.34 7.23
N LEU A 88 -4.90 -11.11 7.59
CA LEU A 88 -3.88 -12.15 7.77
C LEU A 88 -4.22 -13.05 8.94
N GLU A 89 -4.63 -12.48 10.06
CA GLU A 89 -5.12 -13.21 11.23
C GLU A 89 -6.32 -14.12 10.90
N SER A 90 -7.29 -13.59 10.15
CA SER A 90 -8.46 -14.37 9.70
C SER A 90 -8.03 -15.49 8.74
N HIS A 91 -7.07 -15.21 7.84
CA HIS A 91 -6.48 -16.20 6.96
C HIS A 91 -5.79 -17.33 7.74
N ALA A 92 -4.94 -17.00 8.71
CA ALA A 92 -4.21 -17.94 9.55
C ALA A 92 -5.17 -18.84 10.37
N ARG A 93 -6.36 -18.33 10.72
CA ARG A 93 -7.42 -19.08 11.41
C ARG A 93 -8.34 -19.87 10.47
N GLY A 94 -8.13 -19.80 9.15
CA GLY A 94 -8.91 -20.49 8.13
C GLY A 94 -10.27 -19.84 7.83
N ASP A 95 -10.47 -18.58 8.24
CA ASP A 95 -11.65 -17.78 7.94
C ASP A 95 -11.40 -16.87 6.74
N ARG A 96 -11.51 -17.46 5.56
CA ARG A 96 -11.24 -16.76 4.30
C ARG A 96 -12.27 -15.68 3.96
N ASP A 97 -13.50 -15.78 4.45
CA ASP A 97 -14.56 -14.83 4.10
C ASP A 97 -14.41 -13.55 4.93
N CYS A 98 -14.08 -13.67 6.22
CA CYS A 98 -13.63 -12.53 7.04
C CYS A 98 -12.30 -11.95 6.52
N SER A 99 -11.36 -12.81 6.13
CA SER A 99 -10.08 -12.38 5.54
C SER A 99 -10.30 -11.52 4.29
N ARG A 100 -11.14 -11.97 3.36
CA ARG A 100 -11.53 -11.19 2.17
C ARG A 100 -12.19 -9.87 2.52
N HIS A 101 -13.09 -9.90 3.51
CA HIS A 101 -13.79 -8.69 3.95
C HIS A 101 -12.83 -7.63 4.46
N PHE A 102 -11.92 -7.99 5.37
CA PHE A 102 -10.95 -7.05 5.93
C PHE A 102 -9.93 -6.60 4.88
N ALA A 103 -9.44 -7.51 4.02
CA ALA A 103 -8.52 -7.15 2.95
C ALA A 103 -9.14 -6.11 1.99
N TYR A 104 -10.41 -6.24 1.63
CA TYR A 104 -11.10 -5.24 0.81
C TYR A 104 -11.17 -3.85 1.48
N TYR A 105 -11.41 -3.80 2.80
CA TYR A 105 -11.40 -2.53 3.54
C TYR A 105 -9.99 -1.94 3.63
N ALA A 106 -8.96 -2.78 3.70
CA ALA A 106 -7.57 -2.35 3.58
C ALA A 106 -7.30 -1.71 2.21
N GLU A 107 -7.76 -2.30 1.10
CA GLU A 107 -7.67 -1.69 -0.25
C GLU A 107 -8.35 -0.32 -0.27
N LEU A 108 -9.58 -0.22 0.24
CA LEU A 108 -10.34 1.02 0.24
C LEU A 108 -9.64 2.11 1.05
N ARG A 109 -9.11 1.76 2.24
CA ARG A 109 -8.38 2.69 3.10
C ARG A 109 -7.08 3.17 2.46
N ALA A 110 -6.35 2.27 1.79
CA ALA A 110 -5.16 2.63 1.03
C ALA A 110 -5.49 3.62 -0.11
N ALA A 111 -6.56 3.38 -0.85
CA ALA A 111 -7.02 4.28 -1.91
C ALA A 111 -7.40 5.66 -1.37
N MET A 112 -8.18 5.71 -0.28
CA MET A 112 -8.57 6.96 0.36
C MET A 112 -7.36 7.74 0.89
N SER A 113 -6.39 7.05 1.49
CA SER A 113 -5.14 7.66 1.96
C SER A 113 -4.36 8.29 0.80
N LEU A 114 -4.12 7.54 -0.27
CA LEU A 114 -3.38 8.01 -1.44
C LEU A 114 -4.09 9.18 -2.15
N LEU A 115 -5.42 9.16 -2.23
CA LEU A 115 -6.20 10.27 -2.76
C LEU A 115 -6.11 11.51 -1.84
N ALA A 116 -6.16 11.30 -0.52
CA ALA A 116 -6.07 12.38 0.46
C ALA A 116 -4.71 13.11 0.42
N THR A 117 -3.58 12.40 0.22
CA THR A 117 -2.26 13.05 0.04
C THR A 117 -2.21 13.99 -1.18
N ASN A 118 -3.16 13.84 -2.10
CA ASN A 118 -3.28 14.64 -3.32
C ASN A 118 -4.45 15.65 -3.25
N GLY A 119 -5.02 15.87 -2.07
CA GLY A 119 -6.13 16.82 -1.86
C GLY A 119 -7.50 16.30 -2.29
N ILE A 120 -7.68 14.98 -2.40
CA ILE A 120 -8.96 14.37 -2.76
C ILE A 120 -9.55 13.64 -1.55
N GLY A 121 -10.57 14.23 -0.93
CA GLY A 121 -11.29 13.66 0.21
C GLY A 121 -12.50 12.83 -0.20
N ILE A 122 -12.54 11.55 0.18
CA ILE A 122 -13.65 10.63 -0.14
C ILE A 122 -14.59 10.48 1.08
N PHE A 123 -15.81 11.02 0.99
CA PHE A 123 -16.82 10.95 2.06
C PHE A 123 -18.08 10.13 1.67
N ASP A 124 -19.17 10.19 2.45
CA ASP A 124 -20.47 9.65 2.01
C ASP A 124 -21.09 10.59 0.97
N LYS A 125 -21.20 10.12 -0.28
CA LYS A 125 -21.90 10.78 -1.39
C LYS A 125 -21.40 12.16 -1.85
N ARG A 126 -20.55 12.83 -1.08
CA ARG A 126 -20.08 14.20 -1.28
C ARG A 126 -18.56 14.22 -1.13
N HIS A 127 -17.84 14.02 -2.21
CA HIS A 127 -16.37 13.97 -2.20
C HIS A 127 -15.82 15.34 -2.55
N ILE A 128 -14.63 15.64 -2.04
CA ILE A 128 -14.05 16.98 -2.10
C ILE A 128 -12.73 16.91 -2.83
N VAL A 129 -12.49 17.90 -3.68
CA VAL A 129 -11.21 18.13 -4.30
C VAL A 129 -10.70 19.48 -3.83
N VAL A 130 -9.52 19.51 -3.24
CA VAL A 130 -8.82 20.74 -2.87
C VAL A 130 -8.03 21.21 -4.08
N ASP A 131 -8.35 22.38 -4.60
CA ASP A 131 -7.61 22.95 -5.72
C ASP A 131 -6.47 23.88 -5.30
N SER A 132 -5.66 24.29 -6.26
CA SER A 132 -4.51 25.19 -6.04
C SER A 132 -4.90 26.60 -5.58
N LEU A 133 -6.18 26.97 -5.65
CA LEU A 133 -6.72 28.21 -5.11
C LEU A 133 -7.31 28.02 -3.70
N SER A 134 -7.06 26.86 -3.07
CA SER A 134 -7.62 26.47 -1.77
C SER A 134 -9.15 26.44 -1.75
N GLN A 135 -9.78 26.23 -2.91
CA GLN A 135 -11.22 25.97 -2.99
C GLN A 135 -11.48 24.47 -2.85
N CYS A 136 -12.69 24.14 -2.38
CA CYS A 136 -13.13 22.76 -2.16
C CYS A 136 -14.35 22.41 -3.05
N PRO A 137 -14.24 22.39 -4.39
CA PRO A 137 -15.30 21.85 -5.23
C PRO A 137 -15.65 20.40 -4.83
N HIS A 138 -16.94 20.09 -4.87
CA HIS A 138 -17.43 18.75 -4.54
C HIS A 138 -17.88 17.97 -5.78
N ILE A 139 -17.77 16.65 -5.69
CA ILE A 139 -18.28 15.68 -6.66
C ILE A 139 -19.18 14.66 -5.96
N ASN A 140 -20.20 14.17 -6.66
CA ASN A 140 -21.19 13.25 -6.08
C ASN A 140 -21.00 11.80 -6.56
N GLY A 141 -21.19 10.82 -5.68
CA GLY A 141 -21.22 9.39 -6.04
C GLY A 141 -21.10 8.45 -4.82
N SER A 142 -21.30 7.14 -4.95
CA SER A 142 -21.14 6.25 -3.77
C SER A 142 -19.67 6.15 -3.35
N THR A 143 -19.37 6.16 -2.04
CA THR A 143 -18.01 6.12 -1.47
C THR A 143 -17.10 5.09 -2.11
N HIS A 144 -17.53 3.82 -2.16
CA HIS A 144 -16.71 2.74 -2.69
C HIS A 144 -16.41 2.92 -4.19
N SER A 145 -17.42 3.22 -5.00
CA SER A 145 -17.19 3.41 -6.44
C SER A 145 -16.36 4.65 -6.70
N MET A 146 -16.62 5.76 -6.00
CA MET A 146 -15.87 7.00 -6.19
C MET A 146 -14.40 6.86 -5.82
N ALA A 147 -14.07 6.14 -4.73
CA ALA A 147 -12.68 5.88 -4.38
C ALA A 147 -11.92 5.25 -5.56
N TRP A 148 -12.51 4.25 -6.22
CA TRP A 148 -11.91 3.58 -7.36
C TRP A 148 -11.90 4.43 -8.63
N ASP A 149 -13.01 5.09 -8.93
CA ASP A 149 -13.15 5.94 -10.11
C ASP A 149 -12.19 7.15 -10.04
N CYS A 150 -12.01 7.74 -8.85
CA CYS A 150 -11.02 8.78 -8.59
C CYS A 150 -9.59 8.25 -8.62
N LEU A 151 -9.32 7.06 -8.08
CA LEU A 151 -7.98 6.47 -8.11
C LEU A 151 -7.55 6.12 -9.55
N GLU A 152 -8.45 5.58 -10.39
CA GLU A 152 -8.16 5.32 -11.82
C GLU A 152 -7.87 6.61 -12.57
N GLU A 153 -8.65 7.67 -12.32
CA GLU A 153 -8.44 8.97 -12.96
C GLU A 153 -7.18 9.69 -12.42
N TRP A 154 -6.94 9.66 -11.11
CA TRP A 154 -5.73 10.20 -10.49
C TRP A 154 -4.49 9.51 -11.04
N ALA A 155 -4.54 8.19 -11.21
CA ALA A 155 -3.48 7.45 -11.87
C ALA A 155 -3.34 7.99 -13.29
N ASP A 156 -4.35 7.95 -14.15
CA ASP A 156 -4.23 8.44 -15.54
C ASP A 156 -3.65 9.88 -15.66
N LEU A 157 -4.00 10.79 -14.75
CA LEU A 157 -3.48 12.16 -14.69
C LEU A 157 -1.99 12.23 -14.29
N ASN A 158 -1.61 11.57 -13.19
CA ASN A 158 -0.23 11.56 -12.69
C ASN A 158 0.71 10.68 -13.51
N LEU A 159 0.15 9.71 -14.24
CA LEU A 159 0.85 8.90 -15.22
C LEU A 159 1.18 9.71 -16.50
N SER A 160 0.46 10.82 -16.72
CA SER A 160 0.64 11.72 -17.87
C SER A 160 1.53 12.93 -17.58
N SER A 161 1.80 13.23 -16.31
CA SER A 161 2.77 14.25 -15.89
C SER A 161 4.18 13.65 -15.81
N SER A 162 5.21 14.42 -16.15
CA SER A 162 6.62 14.00 -16.11
C SER A 162 7.15 13.72 -14.70
N ASN A 163 6.33 13.91 -13.66
CA ASN A 163 6.66 13.76 -12.25
C ASN A 163 5.85 12.60 -11.68
N PHE A 164 6.18 11.38 -12.10
CA PHE A 164 5.48 10.19 -11.64
C PHE A 164 5.79 9.96 -10.16
N LEU A 165 4.92 10.48 -9.28
CA LEU A 165 5.05 10.44 -7.82
C LEU A 165 5.45 9.04 -7.34
N VAL A 166 4.83 7.98 -7.85
CA VAL A 166 5.11 6.60 -7.39
C VAL A 166 6.56 6.15 -7.69
N ALA A 167 7.21 6.58 -8.78
CA ALA A 167 8.62 6.22 -9.00
C ALA A 167 9.59 7.01 -8.12
N GLU A 168 9.17 8.16 -7.59
CA GLU A 168 9.93 8.88 -6.55
C GLU A 168 9.72 8.27 -5.16
N LEU A 169 8.63 7.51 -4.98
CA LEU A 169 8.21 6.92 -3.70
C LEU A 169 8.82 5.54 -3.40
N ILE A 170 9.11 4.74 -4.43
CA ILE A 170 9.73 3.42 -4.30
C ILE A 170 11.25 3.56 -4.32
N GLN A 171 11.96 2.93 -3.38
CA GLN A 171 13.41 3.06 -3.24
C GLN A 171 14.09 1.71 -3.11
N VAL A 172 15.16 1.53 -3.89
CA VAL A 172 16.02 0.35 -3.82
C VAL A 172 17.44 0.82 -3.59
N ASN A 173 18.06 0.36 -2.50
CA ASN A 173 19.41 0.76 -2.08
C ASN A 173 19.59 2.30 -2.08
N GLY A 174 18.64 3.01 -1.47
CA GLY A 174 18.66 4.47 -1.31
C GLY A 174 18.49 5.27 -2.61
N LYS A 175 18.10 4.64 -3.71
CA LYS A 175 17.85 5.27 -5.02
C LYS A 175 16.41 5.08 -5.42
N THR A 176 15.79 6.12 -5.98
CA THR A 176 14.38 6.06 -6.38
C THR A 176 14.23 5.14 -7.59
N LEU A 177 13.05 4.54 -7.77
CA LEU A 177 12.75 3.76 -8.96
C LEU A 177 12.95 4.58 -10.25
N ASN A 178 12.75 5.90 -10.20
CA ASN A 178 13.04 6.80 -11.30
C ASN A 178 14.56 6.87 -11.62
N ASP A 179 15.43 6.93 -10.61
CA ASP A 179 16.88 6.87 -10.80
C ASP A 179 17.30 5.59 -11.54
N TRP A 180 16.75 4.45 -11.10
CA TRP A 180 17.03 3.15 -11.70
C TRP A 180 16.59 3.07 -13.17
N LEU A 181 15.36 3.49 -13.47
CA LEU A 181 14.85 3.50 -14.83
C LEU A 181 15.61 4.47 -15.75
N SER A 182 15.93 5.66 -15.25
CA SER A 182 16.72 6.64 -15.99
C SER A 182 18.12 6.12 -16.32
N ALA A 183 18.74 5.39 -15.39
CA ALA A 183 20.03 4.75 -15.62
C ALA A 183 19.94 3.54 -16.57
N PHE A 184 18.81 2.83 -16.60
CA PHE A 184 18.57 1.68 -17.47
C PHE A 184 18.40 2.10 -18.93
N SER A 185 17.77 3.24 -19.17
CA SER A 185 17.66 3.82 -20.50
C SER A 185 17.63 5.35 -20.47
N PRO A 186 18.77 6.00 -20.74
CA PRO A 186 18.87 7.46 -20.77
C PRO A 186 18.07 8.12 -21.91
N VAL A 187 17.56 7.33 -22.86
CA VAL A 187 16.85 7.81 -24.06
C VAL A 187 15.38 7.37 -23.99
N SER A 188 14.67 7.76 -22.94
CA SER A 188 13.21 7.60 -22.91
C SER A 188 12.55 8.70 -23.74
N THR A 189 11.87 8.34 -24.82
CA THR A 189 10.91 9.27 -25.43
C THR A 189 9.70 9.41 -24.50
N PRO A 190 9.09 10.60 -24.39
CA PRO A 190 7.89 10.82 -23.57
C PRO A 190 6.72 9.84 -23.87
N GLN A 191 6.68 9.27 -25.08
CA GLN A 191 5.67 8.26 -25.44
C GLN A 191 5.93 6.90 -24.79
N LEU A 192 7.20 6.48 -24.70
CA LEU A 192 7.57 5.20 -24.10
C LEU A 192 7.41 5.25 -22.57
N SER A 193 7.78 6.37 -21.93
CA SER A 193 7.52 6.59 -20.51
C SER A 193 6.01 6.49 -20.22
N ASN A 194 5.15 7.18 -20.95
CA ASN A 194 3.71 7.17 -20.70
C ASN A 194 3.07 5.78 -20.90
N LEU A 195 3.55 4.98 -21.86
CA LEU A 195 3.05 3.64 -22.12
C LEU A 195 3.41 2.64 -21.01
N ILE A 196 4.63 2.74 -20.49
CA ILE A 196 5.16 1.92 -19.40
C ILE A 196 4.46 2.29 -18.09
N THR A 197 4.35 3.59 -17.82
CA THR A 197 3.71 4.15 -16.65
C THR A 197 2.24 3.69 -16.57
N LYS A 198 1.47 3.71 -17.67
CA LYS A 198 0.08 3.22 -17.70
C LYS A 198 -0.11 1.74 -17.34
N LYS A 199 0.86 0.89 -17.67
CA LYS A 199 0.79 -0.55 -17.40
C LYS A 199 1.36 -0.95 -16.04
N TRP A 200 1.92 0.00 -15.31
CA TRP A 200 2.79 -0.33 -14.19
C TRP A 200 2.03 -0.89 -12.99
N LEU A 201 0.96 -0.20 -12.61
CA LEU A 201 0.05 -0.69 -11.57
C LEU A 201 -0.55 -2.05 -11.97
N GLU A 202 -0.96 -2.22 -13.22
CA GLU A 202 -1.46 -3.51 -13.73
C GLU A 202 -0.39 -4.63 -13.63
N THR A 203 0.87 -4.34 -13.97
CA THR A 203 2.00 -5.28 -13.90
C THR A 203 2.34 -5.70 -12.47
N TRP A 204 2.15 -4.80 -11.50
CA TRP A 204 2.25 -5.11 -10.07
C TRP A 204 1.02 -5.88 -9.55
N GLY A 205 -0.02 -6.09 -10.37
CA GLY A 205 -1.27 -6.75 -9.99
C GLY A 205 -2.33 -5.78 -9.44
N LEU A 206 -2.07 -4.47 -9.45
CA LEU A 206 -2.99 -3.39 -9.09
C LEU A 206 -3.81 -2.92 -10.32
N ASP A 207 -4.48 -3.85 -10.98
CA ASP A 207 -5.53 -3.49 -11.94
C ASP A 207 -6.71 -2.90 -11.15
N LEU A 208 -6.82 -1.57 -11.16
CA LEU A 208 -7.80 -0.81 -10.37
C LEU A 208 -9.26 -1.20 -10.67
N ARG A 209 -9.53 -1.74 -11.86
CA ARG A 209 -10.86 -2.24 -12.21
C ARG A 209 -11.22 -3.51 -11.45
N ARG A 210 -10.22 -4.27 -10.98
CA ARG A 210 -10.42 -5.47 -10.16
C ARG A 210 -10.81 -5.13 -8.72
N LEU A 211 -10.28 -4.04 -8.18
CA LEU A 211 -10.64 -3.55 -6.84
C LEU A 211 -12.15 -3.23 -6.74
N GLY A 212 -12.74 -2.78 -7.87
CA GLY A 212 -14.20 -2.64 -8.00
C GLY A 212 -14.96 -3.98 -7.91
N LYS A 213 -14.40 -5.08 -8.44
CA LYS A 213 -14.99 -6.43 -8.35
C LYS A 213 -14.79 -7.06 -6.99
N ASP A 214 -13.70 -6.77 -6.30
CA ASP A 214 -13.45 -7.24 -4.93
C ASP A 214 -14.53 -6.74 -3.97
N ARG A 215 -15.07 -5.54 -4.20
CA ARG A 215 -16.26 -5.04 -3.50
C ARG A 215 -17.45 -5.99 -3.62
N ASP A 216 -17.71 -6.49 -4.83
CA ASP A 216 -18.86 -7.35 -5.10
C ASP A 216 -18.66 -8.71 -4.42
N PHE A 217 -17.46 -9.30 -4.47
CA PHE A 217 -17.13 -10.53 -3.75
C PHE A 217 -17.11 -10.37 -2.23
N ARG A 218 -16.70 -9.19 -1.73
CA ARG A 218 -16.86 -8.83 -0.31
C ARG A 218 -18.34 -8.79 0.06
N ASN A 219 -19.19 -8.19 -0.76
CA ASN A 219 -20.63 -8.15 -0.50
C ASN A 219 -21.23 -9.55 -0.42
N GLU A 220 -20.79 -10.49 -1.26
CA GLU A 220 -21.21 -11.90 -1.13
C GLU A 220 -20.83 -12.48 0.24
N SER A 221 -19.61 -12.18 0.71
CA SER A 221 -19.06 -12.68 1.98
C SER A 221 -19.71 -12.04 3.22
N SER A 222 -20.28 -10.83 3.06
CA SER A 222 -20.91 -10.05 4.13
C SER A 222 -22.42 -10.24 4.23
N TYR A 223 -23.12 -10.41 3.11
CA TYR A 223 -24.60 -10.49 3.11
C TYR A 223 -25.14 -11.91 2.98
N ARG A 224 -24.34 -12.89 2.55
CA ARG A 224 -24.79 -14.28 2.39
C ARG A 224 -24.20 -15.19 3.48
N PRO A 225 -24.94 -16.22 3.93
CA PRO A 225 -24.36 -17.23 4.81
C PRO A 225 -23.25 -18.04 4.11
N ASN A 226 -22.02 -17.90 4.59
CA ASN A 226 -20.81 -18.42 3.94
C ASN A 226 -20.66 -19.95 3.96
N ARG A 227 -21.49 -20.67 4.74
CA ARG A 227 -21.44 -22.14 4.87
C ARG A 227 -22.44 -22.88 3.98
N LEU A 228 -23.29 -22.17 3.24
CA LEU A 228 -24.21 -22.80 2.29
C LEU A 228 -23.47 -23.38 1.08
N ASN A 229 -22.37 -22.75 0.66
CA ASN A 229 -21.53 -23.21 -0.44
C ASN A 229 -20.21 -23.78 0.11
N ARG A 230 -19.93 -25.04 -0.22
CA ARG A 230 -18.66 -25.68 0.15
C ARG A 230 -17.58 -25.28 -0.84
N VAL A 231 -16.56 -24.59 -0.35
CA VAL A 231 -15.34 -24.30 -1.11
C VAL A 231 -14.19 -25.04 -0.44
N PRO A 232 -13.21 -25.56 -1.21
CA PRO A 232 -12.05 -26.26 -0.67
C PRO A 232 -11.29 -25.43 0.37
N LYS A 233 -10.58 -26.13 1.26
CA LYS A 233 -9.68 -25.51 2.24
C LYS A 233 -8.29 -25.37 1.63
N ILE A 234 -7.56 -24.33 2.03
CA ILE A 234 -6.13 -24.21 1.76
C ILE A 234 -5.36 -25.20 2.65
N ASN A 235 -4.26 -25.72 2.13
CA ASN A 235 -3.26 -26.40 2.93
C ASN A 235 -2.64 -25.43 3.96
N ILE A 236 -2.56 -25.84 5.23
CA ILE A 236 -2.04 -24.99 6.31
C ILE A 236 -0.56 -24.62 6.10
N LEU A 237 0.24 -25.49 5.49
CA LEU A 237 1.63 -25.17 5.17
C LEU A 237 1.70 -24.01 4.18
N THR A 238 0.88 -24.06 3.12
CA THR A 238 0.75 -22.94 2.16
C THR A 238 0.24 -21.66 2.82
N ALA A 239 -0.69 -21.77 3.77
CA ALA A 239 -1.17 -20.62 4.52
C ALA A 239 -0.06 -20.00 5.39
N SER A 240 0.72 -20.84 6.09
CA SER A 240 1.86 -20.37 6.89
C SER A 240 2.97 -19.77 6.01
N ASP A 241 3.26 -20.37 4.85
CA ASP A 241 4.25 -19.85 3.88
C ASP A 241 3.88 -18.43 3.45
N PHE A 242 2.62 -18.21 3.09
CA PHE A 242 2.15 -16.90 2.66
C PHE A 242 2.31 -15.82 3.75
N VAL A 243 1.99 -16.14 5.01
CA VAL A 243 2.14 -15.18 6.13
C VAL A 243 3.61 -14.86 6.40
N CYS A 244 4.48 -15.87 6.43
CA CYS A 244 5.91 -15.67 6.64
C CYS A 244 6.55 -14.88 5.49
N GLU A 245 6.22 -15.22 4.25
CA GLU A 245 6.73 -14.53 3.07
C GLU A 245 6.25 -13.07 3.02
N PHE A 246 4.98 -12.81 3.36
CA PHE A 246 4.46 -11.46 3.47
C PHE A 246 5.36 -10.60 4.37
N TRP A 247 5.65 -11.05 5.60
CA TRP A 247 6.46 -10.25 6.53
C TRP A 247 7.91 -10.07 6.07
N LYS A 248 8.53 -11.09 5.45
CA LYS A 248 9.88 -10.97 4.87
C LYS A 248 9.99 -9.90 3.77
N LEU A 249 8.89 -9.59 3.09
CA LEU A 249 8.86 -8.53 2.07
C LEU A 249 8.81 -7.13 2.69
N TYR A 250 8.30 -7.01 3.92
CA TYR A 250 8.13 -5.76 4.66
C TYR A 250 9.14 -5.60 5.81
N GLU A 251 10.21 -6.39 5.81
CA GLU A 251 11.34 -6.21 6.72
C GLU A 251 11.90 -4.79 6.59
N PRO A 252 11.90 -3.97 7.67
CA PRO A 252 12.49 -2.62 7.68
C PRO A 252 14.02 -2.73 7.71
N SER A 253 14.66 -2.91 6.55
CA SER A 253 16.12 -3.15 6.48
C SER A 253 16.87 -2.19 5.55
N GLY A 254 18.16 -2.00 5.84
CA GLY A 254 19.09 -1.33 4.93
C GLY A 254 18.91 0.19 4.84
N GLN A 255 19.23 0.75 3.67
CA GLN A 255 19.14 2.20 3.39
C GLN A 255 17.73 2.66 2.99
N ALA A 256 16.83 1.72 2.72
CA ALA A 256 15.45 1.96 2.34
C ALA A 256 14.59 0.90 3.01
N LEU A 257 13.66 1.31 3.88
CA LEU A 257 12.98 0.42 4.82
C LEU A 257 12.40 -0.84 4.15
N PHE A 258 11.69 -0.74 3.03
CA PHE A 258 11.05 -1.91 2.38
C PHE A 258 11.78 -2.40 1.12
N ASP A 259 13.11 -2.43 1.18
CA ASP A 259 14.00 -2.76 0.04
C ASP A 259 13.71 -4.13 -0.59
N SER A 260 13.27 -5.13 0.21
CA SER A 260 12.93 -6.48 -0.26
C SER A 260 11.79 -6.46 -1.30
N LEU A 261 10.63 -5.90 -0.94
CA LEU A 261 9.51 -5.73 -1.87
C LEU A 261 9.88 -4.80 -3.04
N ASP A 262 10.54 -3.68 -2.74
CA ASP A 262 10.87 -2.66 -3.73
C ASP A 262 11.84 -3.18 -4.80
N LYS A 263 12.75 -4.11 -4.44
CA LYS A 263 13.62 -4.83 -5.40
C LYS A 263 12.82 -5.66 -6.39
N HIS A 264 11.81 -6.40 -5.93
CA HIS A 264 10.95 -7.16 -6.84
C HIS A 264 10.15 -6.24 -7.76
N ILE A 265 9.63 -5.13 -7.21
CA ILE A 265 8.99 -4.07 -8.00
C ILE A 265 9.96 -3.55 -9.08
N LEU A 266 11.20 -3.23 -8.73
CA LEU A 266 12.23 -2.79 -9.67
C LEU A 266 12.47 -3.82 -10.78
N ARG A 267 12.67 -5.11 -10.43
CA ARG A 267 12.89 -6.17 -11.43
C ARG A 267 11.77 -6.20 -12.47
N LEU A 268 10.53 -6.23 -12.01
CA LEU A 268 9.34 -6.28 -12.88
C LEU A 268 9.21 -5.03 -13.75
N SER A 269 9.60 -3.89 -13.20
CA SER A 269 9.61 -2.61 -13.91
C SER A 269 10.60 -2.63 -15.07
N LEU A 270 11.82 -3.13 -14.82
CA LEU A 270 12.87 -3.24 -15.83
C LEU A 270 12.52 -4.26 -16.92
N GLU A 271 11.95 -5.40 -16.53
CA GLU A 271 11.45 -6.41 -17.47
C GLU A 271 10.35 -5.82 -18.37
N MET A 272 9.31 -5.21 -17.78
CA MET A 272 8.23 -4.55 -18.53
C MET A 272 8.75 -3.44 -19.44
N TRP A 273 9.69 -2.64 -18.95
CA TRP A 273 10.33 -1.58 -19.73
C TRP A 273 11.03 -2.17 -20.94
N TYR A 274 11.85 -3.21 -20.73
CA TYR A 274 12.60 -3.88 -21.78
C TYR A 274 11.66 -4.41 -22.86
N GLU A 275 10.64 -5.17 -22.47
CA GLU A 275 9.69 -5.77 -23.41
C GLU A 275 8.92 -4.73 -24.22
N SER A 276 8.57 -3.61 -23.58
CA SER A 276 7.87 -2.50 -24.25
C SER A 276 8.77 -1.74 -25.22
N ALA A 277 10.06 -1.62 -24.91
CA ALA A 277 11.02 -0.85 -25.70
C ALA A 277 11.62 -1.66 -26.87
N SER A 278 11.96 -2.93 -26.64
CA SER A 278 12.56 -3.81 -27.65
C SER A 278 11.52 -4.55 -28.49
N GLY A 279 10.30 -4.72 -27.97
CA GLY A 279 9.28 -5.60 -28.55
C GLY A 279 9.59 -7.09 -28.38
N GLN A 280 10.61 -7.44 -27.59
CA GLN A 280 11.06 -8.81 -27.33
C GLN A 280 10.91 -9.15 -25.85
N LYS A 281 10.62 -10.42 -25.52
CA LYS A 281 10.65 -10.85 -24.13
C LYS A 281 12.07 -10.88 -23.60
N VAL A 282 12.24 -10.66 -22.31
CA VAL A 282 13.56 -10.80 -21.66
C VAL A 282 14.18 -12.18 -21.91
N THR A 283 13.35 -13.23 -21.95
CA THR A 283 13.79 -14.61 -22.24
C THR A 283 14.31 -14.82 -23.65
N ASP A 284 13.91 -13.96 -24.59
CA ASP A 284 14.26 -14.10 -26.01
C ASP A 284 15.62 -13.47 -26.33
N ASP A 285 16.04 -12.44 -25.56
CA ASP A 285 17.36 -11.80 -25.67
C ASP A 285 17.95 -11.45 -24.29
N LEU A 286 18.33 -12.50 -23.56
CA LEU A 286 18.97 -12.37 -22.24
C LEU A 286 20.31 -11.62 -22.31
N THR A 287 21.01 -11.66 -23.44
CA THR A 287 22.34 -11.05 -23.58
C THR A 287 22.23 -9.52 -23.65
N ASP A 288 21.29 -9.00 -24.44
CA ASP A 288 21.03 -7.57 -24.50
C ASP A 288 20.44 -7.04 -23.18
N PHE A 289 19.47 -7.75 -22.59
CA PHE A 289 18.93 -7.37 -21.28
C PHE A 289 20.03 -7.30 -20.21
N GLU A 290 20.90 -8.32 -20.13
CA GLU A 290 22.03 -8.33 -19.22
C GLU A 290 23.02 -7.18 -19.45
N SER A 291 23.32 -6.87 -20.72
CA SER A 291 24.18 -5.74 -21.09
C SER A 291 23.61 -4.40 -20.61
N LYS A 292 22.27 -4.23 -20.69
CA LYS A 292 21.58 -3.05 -20.16
C LYS A 292 21.63 -2.99 -18.64
N ILE A 293 21.41 -4.11 -17.94
CA ILE A 293 21.53 -4.19 -16.48
C ILE A 293 22.95 -3.81 -16.04
N PHE A 294 23.97 -4.35 -16.70
CA PHE A 294 25.36 -4.00 -16.39
C PHE A 294 25.65 -2.51 -16.59
N SER A 295 25.17 -1.93 -17.69
CA SER A 295 25.32 -0.50 -17.98
C SER A 295 24.59 0.38 -16.95
N MET A 296 23.37 -0.02 -16.56
CA MET A 296 22.58 0.64 -15.52
C MET A 296 23.33 0.66 -14.19
N LEU A 297 23.80 -0.49 -13.71
CA LEU A 297 24.52 -0.60 -12.44
C LEU A 297 25.77 0.30 -12.43
N LYS A 298 26.52 0.30 -13.53
CA LYS A 298 27.67 1.20 -13.71
C LYS A 298 27.28 2.68 -13.65
N ASN A 299 26.20 3.08 -14.31
CA ASN A 299 25.70 4.46 -14.30
C ASN A 299 25.25 4.90 -12.90
N LEU A 300 24.73 3.97 -12.10
CA LEU A 300 24.33 4.21 -10.71
C LEU A 300 25.50 4.20 -9.72
N GLY A 301 26.72 3.91 -10.19
CA GLY A 301 27.91 3.80 -9.35
C GLY A 301 27.95 2.53 -8.48
N ILE A 302 27.14 1.52 -8.79
CA ILE A 302 27.09 0.25 -8.07
C ILE A 302 28.19 -0.67 -8.62
N SER A 303 29.06 -1.18 -7.75
CA SER A 303 30.23 -1.99 -8.13
C SER A 303 30.54 -3.11 -7.12
N GLY A 304 31.42 -4.04 -7.51
CA GLY A 304 31.95 -5.05 -6.59
C GLY A 304 30.93 -6.12 -6.18
N PRO A 305 30.92 -6.57 -4.91
CA PRO A 305 29.98 -7.60 -4.45
C PRO A 305 28.51 -7.21 -4.61
N LEU A 306 28.18 -5.92 -4.43
CA LEU A 306 26.82 -5.41 -4.54
C LEU A 306 26.31 -5.45 -6.00
N GLU A 307 27.17 -5.11 -6.97
CA GLU A 307 26.86 -5.25 -8.39
C GLU A 307 26.52 -6.69 -8.76
N LYS A 308 27.32 -7.66 -8.27
CA LYS A 308 27.05 -9.08 -8.49
C LYS A 308 25.69 -9.49 -7.90
N ALA A 309 25.40 -9.08 -6.66
CA ALA A 309 24.15 -9.40 -6.00
C ALA A 309 22.94 -8.86 -6.77
N PHE A 310 22.98 -7.59 -7.20
CA PHE A 310 21.92 -7.00 -8.03
C PHE A 310 21.78 -7.69 -9.37
N ARG A 311 22.89 -7.97 -10.06
CA ARG A 311 22.86 -8.66 -11.35
C ARG A 311 22.27 -10.05 -11.21
N ASP A 312 22.66 -10.82 -10.20
CA ASP A 312 22.12 -12.17 -9.98
C ASP A 312 20.63 -12.15 -9.61
N PHE A 313 20.16 -11.16 -8.85
CA PHE A 313 18.75 -10.98 -8.54
C PHE A 313 17.91 -10.54 -9.74
N LEU A 314 18.34 -9.48 -10.44
CA LEU A 314 17.62 -8.90 -11.59
C LEU A 314 17.59 -9.85 -12.79
N MET A 315 18.61 -10.70 -12.93
CA MET A 315 18.66 -11.76 -13.95
C MET A 315 18.01 -13.07 -13.51
N ARG A 316 17.25 -13.09 -12.38
CA ARG A 316 16.53 -14.26 -11.88
C ARG A 316 17.42 -15.50 -11.59
N ARG A 317 18.69 -15.29 -11.21
CA ARG A 317 19.66 -16.39 -10.95
C ARG A 317 19.55 -16.97 -9.54
N ASN A 318 19.44 -16.10 -8.53
CA ASN A 318 19.33 -16.54 -7.14
C ASN A 318 17.86 -16.69 -6.71
N GLU A 319 17.00 -15.79 -7.18
CA GLU A 319 15.56 -15.77 -6.87
C GLU A 319 14.76 -15.76 -8.18
N PRO A 320 14.53 -16.95 -8.78
CA PRO A 320 13.94 -17.03 -10.11
C PRO A 320 12.46 -16.65 -10.14
N SER A 321 11.73 -16.91 -9.05
CA SER A 321 10.29 -16.65 -8.94
C SER A 321 9.98 -15.25 -8.42
N ASP A 322 8.78 -14.76 -8.73
CA ASP A 322 8.21 -13.62 -8.05
C ASP A 322 7.64 -14.08 -6.69
N PRO A 323 7.58 -13.18 -5.70
CA PRO A 323 6.97 -13.52 -4.42
C PRO A 323 5.47 -13.77 -4.57
N SER A 324 4.91 -14.60 -3.70
CA SER A 324 3.50 -14.98 -3.71
C SER A 324 2.56 -13.79 -3.62
N ILE A 325 2.94 -12.71 -2.93
CA ILE A 325 2.17 -11.46 -2.90
C ILE A 325 1.96 -10.94 -4.32
N ILE A 326 3.01 -10.80 -5.12
CA ILE A 326 2.91 -10.30 -6.49
C ILE A 326 2.14 -11.30 -7.38
N ASP A 327 2.43 -12.59 -7.26
CA ASP A 327 1.78 -13.62 -8.07
C ASP A 327 0.26 -13.70 -7.81
N GLN A 328 -0.16 -13.60 -6.54
CA GLN A 328 -1.56 -13.61 -6.15
C GLN A 328 -2.28 -12.31 -6.54
N ALA A 329 -1.63 -11.15 -6.46
CA ALA A 329 -2.22 -9.88 -6.87
C ALA A 329 -2.65 -9.90 -8.35
N ARG A 330 -1.86 -10.57 -9.21
CA ARG A 330 -2.11 -10.71 -10.65
C ARG A 330 -3.24 -11.68 -11.01
N GLN A 331 -3.65 -12.55 -10.10
CA GLN A 331 -4.70 -13.53 -10.38
C GLN A 331 -6.07 -12.86 -10.51
N THR A 332 -7.00 -13.56 -11.19
CA THR A 332 -8.36 -13.09 -11.51
C THR A 332 -9.43 -14.08 -11.11
N ALA A 333 -9.17 -14.88 -10.06
CA ALA A 333 -10.10 -15.89 -9.63
C ALA A 333 -11.40 -15.25 -9.10
N THR A 334 -12.43 -16.08 -8.89
CA THR A 334 -13.71 -15.62 -8.31
C THR A 334 -13.78 -15.99 -6.83
N ALA A 335 -14.80 -15.49 -6.13
CA ALA A 335 -15.04 -15.80 -4.71
C ALA A 335 -15.13 -17.31 -4.37
N THR A 336 -15.36 -18.17 -5.37
CA THR A 336 -15.41 -19.64 -5.21
C THR A 336 -14.04 -20.31 -5.20
N ASP A 337 -12.97 -19.59 -5.55
CA ASP A 337 -11.61 -20.08 -5.49
C ASP A 337 -11.09 -20.04 -4.03
N PRO A 338 -10.47 -21.12 -3.53
CA PRO A 338 -9.95 -21.17 -2.17
C PRO A 338 -8.82 -20.15 -1.89
N MET A 339 -8.13 -19.64 -2.91
CA MET A 339 -7.04 -18.65 -2.82
C MET A 339 -7.52 -17.21 -2.95
N HIS A 340 -8.78 -16.96 -3.31
CA HIS A 340 -9.23 -15.62 -3.68
C HIS A 340 -8.94 -14.55 -2.62
N HIS A 341 -9.11 -14.83 -1.33
CA HIS A 341 -8.81 -13.83 -0.28
C HIS A 341 -7.31 -13.49 -0.23
N LEU A 342 -6.41 -14.41 -0.60
CA LEU A 342 -4.98 -14.10 -0.74
C LEU A 342 -4.75 -13.10 -1.87
N GLN A 343 -5.51 -13.20 -2.96
CA GLN A 343 -5.44 -12.25 -4.07
C GLN A 343 -5.84 -10.83 -3.64
N VAL A 344 -6.89 -10.72 -2.80
CA VAL A 344 -7.32 -9.42 -2.23
C VAL A 344 -6.31 -8.92 -1.20
N ILE A 345 -5.78 -9.77 -0.32
CA ILE A 345 -4.70 -9.39 0.61
C ILE A 345 -3.50 -8.83 -0.15
N SER A 346 -3.08 -9.52 -1.21
CA SER A 346 -1.93 -9.11 -2.00
C SER A 346 -2.12 -7.77 -2.68
N ARG A 347 -3.30 -7.52 -3.28
CA ARG A 347 -3.63 -6.21 -3.87
C ARG A 347 -3.68 -5.12 -2.81
N ALA A 348 -4.29 -5.40 -1.66
CA ALA A 348 -4.31 -4.47 -0.52
C ALA A 348 -2.90 -4.12 -0.04
N ALA A 349 -2.03 -5.12 0.14
CA ALA A 349 -0.65 -4.94 0.59
C ALA A 349 0.14 -4.03 -0.36
N LEU A 350 0.09 -4.30 -1.67
CA LEU A 350 0.80 -3.50 -2.66
C LEU A 350 0.26 -2.06 -2.76
N LEU A 351 -1.07 -1.88 -2.67
CA LEU A 351 -1.66 -0.54 -2.66
C LEU A 351 -1.31 0.23 -1.37
N LEU A 352 -1.29 -0.47 -0.23
CA LEU A 352 -0.87 0.10 1.06
C LEU A 352 0.60 0.48 1.05
N ARG A 353 1.50 -0.29 0.43
CA ARG A 353 2.91 0.09 0.24
C ARG A 353 3.04 1.44 -0.48
N ILE A 354 2.24 1.67 -1.53
CA ILE A 354 2.21 2.94 -2.27
C ILE A 354 1.64 4.07 -1.40
N ALA A 355 0.52 3.83 -0.72
CA ALA A 355 -0.10 4.81 0.18
C ALA A 355 0.84 5.20 1.34
N THR A 356 1.56 4.22 1.89
CA THR A 356 2.58 4.42 2.95
C THR A 356 3.69 5.32 2.45
N ALA A 357 4.18 5.08 1.23
CA ALA A 357 5.19 5.92 0.62
C ALA A 357 4.68 7.36 0.41
N ALA A 358 3.45 7.52 -0.09
CA ALA A 358 2.84 8.83 -0.30
C ALA A 358 2.68 9.60 1.02
N CYS A 359 2.31 8.91 2.10
CA CYS A 359 2.26 9.51 3.44
C CYS A 359 3.66 9.88 3.96
N SER A 360 4.66 9.02 3.78
CA SER A 360 6.07 9.31 4.11
C SER A 360 6.55 10.57 3.39
N TYR A 361 6.20 10.72 2.11
CA TYR A 361 6.49 11.92 1.33
C TYR A 361 5.74 13.15 1.86
N LEU A 362 4.44 13.03 2.17
CA LEU A 362 3.66 14.12 2.76
C LEU A 362 4.29 14.62 4.07
N ILE A 363 4.66 13.71 4.97
CA ILE A 363 5.29 14.03 6.27
C ILE A 363 6.63 14.76 6.03
N LYS A 364 7.51 14.19 5.20
CA LYS A 364 8.84 14.76 4.90
C LYS A 364 8.76 16.12 4.18
N SER A 365 7.85 16.26 3.22
CA SER A 365 7.67 17.51 2.46
C SER A 365 7.04 18.62 3.30
N SER A 366 6.35 18.27 4.40
CA SER A 366 5.79 19.22 5.36
C SER A 366 6.81 19.73 6.39
N ASN A 367 8.10 19.39 6.25
CA ASN A 367 9.17 19.67 7.22
C ASN A 367 8.90 19.17 8.64
N LEU A 368 8.05 18.15 8.78
CA LEU A 368 7.81 17.49 10.05
C LEU A 368 8.92 16.48 10.32
N ASN A 369 9.32 16.41 11.58
CA ASN A 369 10.17 15.36 12.10
C ASN A 369 9.29 14.15 12.45
N PRO A 370 9.72 12.91 12.21
CA PRO A 370 8.98 11.74 12.71
C PRO A 370 8.60 11.80 14.20
N TYR A 371 9.43 12.40 15.07
CA TYR A 371 9.07 12.60 16.49
C TYR A 371 7.85 13.49 16.70
N ASP A 372 7.46 14.33 15.73
CA ASP A 372 6.24 15.13 15.80
C ASP A 372 4.97 14.25 15.80
N LEU A 373 5.08 12.99 15.35
CA LEU A 373 3.99 12.01 15.34
C LEU A 373 4.00 11.08 16.56
N GLN A 374 4.88 11.32 17.54
CA GLN A 374 5.00 10.49 18.74
C GLN A 374 3.69 10.34 19.51
N PHE A 375 2.94 11.44 19.65
CA PHE A 375 1.65 11.41 20.34
C PHE A 375 0.69 10.36 19.76
N TRP A 376 0.77 10.11 18.45
CA TRP A 376 -0.09 9.18 17.74
C TRP A 376 0.41 7.74 17.81
N TYR A 377 1.70 7.51 17.50
CA TYR A 377 2.19 6.13 17.46
C TYR A 377 2.34 5.52 18.86
N ASP A 378 2.65 6.33 19.89
CA ASP A 378 2.71 5.87 21.29
C ASP A 378 1.36 5.34 21.74
N GLU A 379 0.29 6.13 21.56
CA GLU A 379 -1.08 5.73 21.90
C GLU A 379 -1.51 4.51 21.08
N LEU A 380 -1.27 4.52 19.77
CA LEU A 380 -1.65 3.41 18.90
C LEU A 380 -0.97 2.09 19.30
N GLY A 381 0.33 2.12 19.61
CA GLY A 381 1.06 0.90 19.99
C GLY A 381 0.64 0.36 21.35
N GLU A 382 0.34 1.23 22.32
CA GLU A 382 -0.23 0.82 23.61
C GLU A 382 -1.63 0.21 23.44
N GLU A 383 -2.52 0.86 22.70
CA GLU A 383 -3.89 0.38 22.45
C GLU A 383 -3.92 -0.96 21.72
N ARG A 384 -2.95 -1.18 20.83
CA ARG A 384 -2.82 -2.42 20.05
C ARG A 384 -2.06 -3.51 20.80
N GLY A 385 -1.49 -3.20 21.97
CA GLY A 385 -0.71 -4.14 22.77
C GLY A 385 0.60 -4.54 22.11
N ILE A 386 1.19 -3.65 21.29
CA ILE A 386 2.52 -3.83 20.70
C ILE A 386 3.58 -3.67 21.80
N TRP A 387 3.38 -2.70 22.70
CA TRP A 387 4.20 -2.51 23.90
C TRP A 387 3.34 -2.14 25.12
N GLU A 388 3.95 -2.21 26.31
CA GLU A 388 3.30 -1.80 27.57
C GLU A 388 3.23 -0.27 27.70
N SER A 389 2.37 0.21 28.60
CA SER A 389 2.18 1.66 28.77
C SER A 389 3.45 2.39 29.21
N GLY A 390 3.83 3.43 28.46
CA GLY A 390 5.07 4.17 28.62
C GLY A 390 6.33 3.37 28.29
N LYS A 391 6.21 2.28 27.51
CA LYS A 391 7.30 1.39 27.11
C LYS A 391 7.47 1.28 25.59
N ALA A 392 7.10 2.31 24.83
CA ALA A 392 7.50 2.42 23.44
C ALA A 392 9.03 2.28 23.32
N PRO A 393 9.54 1.50 22.35
CA PRO A 393 10.98 1.37 22.15
C PRO A 393 11.57 2.66 21.58
N ASP A 394 12.86 2.89 21.83
CA ASP A 394 13.57 4.09 21.34
C ASP A 394 13.70 4.09 19.82
N ASP A 395 13.84 2.91 19.19
CA ASP A 395 13.83 2.71 17.75
C ASP A 395 12.75 1.66 17.41
N LEU A 396 11.72 2.06 16.67
CA LEU A 396 10.64 1.14 16.31
C LEU A 396 11.12 0.02 15.38
N ILE A 397 12.25 0.16 14.69
CA ILE A 397 12.83 -0.89 13.84
C ILE A 397 13.21 -2.12 14.68
N ASP A 398 13.56 -1.95 15.96
CA ASP A 398 13.91 -3.07 16.86
C ASP A 398 12.75 -4.07 17.02
N LEU A 399 11.50 -3.63 16.84
CA LEU A 399 10.32 -4.51 16.86
C LEU A 399 10.31 -5.54 15.70
N TRP A 400 11.17 -5.39 14.71
CA TRP A 400 11.38 -6.44 13.70
C TRP A 400 11.94 -7.74 14.32
N GLU A 401 12.66 -7.67 15.44
CA GLU A 401 13.18 -8.87 16.11
C GLU A 401 12.04 -9.82 16.51
N ASP A 402 10.95 -9.28 17.08
CA ASP A 402 9.75 -10.05 17.45
C ASP A 402 9.06 -10.70 16.23
N ILE A 403 9.05 -9.99 15.09
CA ILE A 403 8.53 -10.51 13.82
C ILE A 403 9.41 -11.65 13.31
N SER A 404 10.73 -11.46 13.31
CA SER A 404 11.71 -12.44 12.86
C SER A 404 11.65 -13.72 13.69
N ASP A 405 11.56 -13.60 15.01
CA ASP A 405 11.41 -14.74 15.91
C ASP A 405 10.08 -15.47 15.69
N SER A 406 8.99 -14.73 15.46
CA SER A 406 7.68 -15.32 15.14
C SER A 406 7.69 -16.09 13.81
N ILE A 407 8.37 -15.56 12.78
CA ILE A 407 8.57 -16.26 11.50
C ILE A 407 9.34 -17.55 11.73
N LYS A 408 10.44 -17.48 12.48
CA LYS A 408 11.30 -18.63 12.76
C LYS A 408 10.55 -19.71 13.55
N GLU A 409 9.75 -19.35 14.54
CA GLU A 409 8.94 -20.30 15.31
C GLU A 409 7.95 -21.07 14.40
N ILE A 410 7.32 -20.37 13.45
CA ILE A 410 6.44 -20.99 12.44
C ILE A 410 7.24 -21.94 11.53
N GLU A 411 8.42 -21.53 11.07
CA GLU A 411 9.28 -22.37 10.22
C GLU A 411 9.76 -23.64 10.94
N ASP A 412 10.17 -23.52 12.20
CA ASP A 412 10.57 -24.64 13.05
C ASP A 412 9.39 -25.59 13.33
N TRP A 413 8.20 -25.04 13.57
CA TRP A 413 6.97 -25.82 13.71
C TRP A 413 6.64 -26.62 12.44
N LYS A 414 6.81 -26.00 11.26
CA LYS A 414 6.60 -26.68 9.97
C LYS A 414 7.59 -27.82 9.77
N ASN A 415 8.88 -27.57 10.07
CA ASN A 415 9.95 -28.55 9.88
C ASN A 415 9.82 -29.76 10.83
N SER A 416 9.27 -29.55 12.02
CA SER A 416 9.05 -30.61 13.01
C SER A 416 7.72 -31.37 12.84
N THR A 417 6.79 -30.86 12.04
CA THR A 417 5.47 -31.46 11.85
C THR A 417 5.41 -32.35 10.60
N SER A 418 5.03 -33.61 10.75
CA SER A 418 4.75 -34.47 9.60
C SER A 418 3.52 -33.96 8.83
N SER A 419 3.63 -33.85 7.50
CA SER A 419 2.57 -33.34 6.61
C SER A 419 1.23 -34.06 6.75
N ALA A 420 1.25 -35.35 7.14
CA ALA A 420 0.05 -36.16 7.40
C ALA A 420 -0.71 -35.77 8.69
N SER A 421 -0.12 -35.00 9.60
CA SER A 421 -0.69 -34.61 10.90
C SER A 421 -1.10 -33.13 11.02
N VAL A 422 -0.90 -32.35 9.96
CA VAL A 422 -1.16 -30.91 9.95
C VAL A 422 -2.68 -30.66 9.94
N SER A 423 -3.17 -29.92 10.93
CA SER A 423 -4.56 -29.45 10.97
C SER A 423 -4.63 -28.00 11.43
N CYS A 424 -5.69 -27.30 11.06
CA CYS A 424 -5.93 -25.92 11.50
C CYS A 424 -6.01 -25.82 13.04
N ALA A 425 -6.54 -26.85 13.72
CA ALA A 425 -6.58 -26.89 15.19
C ALA A 425 -5.18 -27.00 15.81
N LYS A 426 -4.30 -27.83 15.23
CA LYS A 426 -2.91 -27.98 15.67
C LYS A 426 -2.14 -26.67 15.48
N TRP A 427 -2.22 -26.10 14.28
CA TRP A 427 -1.63 -24.80 13.92
C TRP A 427 -2.03 -23.68 14.88
N ARG A 428 -3.35 -23.49 15.08
CA ARG A 428 -3.84 -22.42 15.95
C ARG A 428 -3.44 -22.57 17.41
N ARG A 429 -3.22 -23.80 17.87
CA ARG A 429 -2.82 -24.07 19.26
C ARG A 429 -1.32 -23.87 19.45
N GLU A 430 -0.52 -24.36 18.50
CA GLU A 430 0.93 -24.42 18.64
C GLU A 430 1.63 -23.15 18.15
N CYS A 431 1.02 -22.38 17.25
CA CYS A 431 1.55 -21.11 16.74
C CYS A 431 0.67 -19.91 17.14
N ALA A 432 -0.05 -20.00 18.26
CA ALA A 432 -1.00 -18.97 18.67
C ALA A 432 -0.34 -17.59 18.85
N PHE A 433 0.84 -17.56 19.48
CA PHE A 433 1.59 -16.34 19.74
C PHE A 433 2.17 -15.75 18.44
N PRO A 434 2.93 -16.50 17.60
CA PRO A 434 3.38 -16.01 16.31
C PRO A 434 2.25 -15.46 15.42
N ILE A 435 1.10 -16.14 15.36
CA ILE A 435 -0.05 -15.66 14.56
C ILE A 435 -0.55 -14.30 15.06
N SER A 436 -0.54 -14.08 16.39
CA SER A 436 -0.97 -12.81 16.98
C SER A 436 0.01 -11.69 16.64
N VAL A 437 1.31 -11.94 16.79
CA VAL A 437 2.37 -10.97 16.48
C VAL A 437 2.36 -10.60 15.00
N LEU A 438 2.29 -11.59 14.11
CA LEU A 438 2.22 -11.39 12.66
C LEU A 438 0.87 -10.82 12.18
N GLY A 439 -0.08 -10.59 13.08
CA GLY A 439 -1.29 -9.81 12.84
C GLY A 439 -1.10 -8.31 13.00
N GLY A 440 -0.01 -7.84 13.64
CA GLY A 440 0.25 -6.43 13.95
C GLY A 440 0.82 -5.63 12.79
N CYS A 441 0.11 -5.59 11.65
CA CYS A 441 0.57 -4.90 10.45
C CYS A 441 0.69 -3.37 10.59
N GLU A 442 0.15 -2.77 11.65
CA GLU A 442 0.31 -1.35 11.99
C GLU A 442 1.79 -0.93 12.08
N LEU A 443 2.68 -1.85 12.46
CA LEU A 443 4.13 -1.64 12.46
C LEU A 443 4.67 -1.21 11.09
N ILE A 444 4.12 -1.77 10.00
CA ILE A 444 4.54 -1.42 8.64
C ILE A 444 4.21 0.04 8.34
N ALA A 445 3.08 0.55 8.85
CA ALA A 445 2.73 1.96 8.73
C ALA A 445 3.72 2.85 9.50
N MET A 446 3.99 2.47 10.76
CA MET A 446 4.91 3.20 11.65
C MET A 446 6.30 3.29 11.01
N TRP A 447 6.92 2.14 10.69
CA TRP A 447 8.21 2.11 10.00
C TRP A 447 8.18 2.96 8.73
N GLY A 448 7.17 2.81 7.89
CA GLY A 448 7.08 3.51 6.62
C GLY A 448 6.93 5.04 6.73
N PHE A 449 6.31 5.53 7.80
CA PHE A 449 6.25 6.97 8.09
C PHE A 449 7.60 7.51 8.60
N GLY A 450 8.53 6.63 8.93
CA GLY A 450 9.87 6.94 9.43
C GLY A 450 9.87 7.26 10.92
N VAL A 451 8.83 6.83 11.66
CA VAL A 451 8.73 6.98 13.12
C VAL A 451 9.46 5.88 13.87
#